data_AF-A0A7C7H1C1-F1
#
_entry.id   AF-A0A7C7H1C1-F1
#
_cell.length_a   1.000
_cell.length_b   1.000
_cell.length_c   1.000
_cell.angle_alpha   90.00
_cell.angle_beta   90.00
_cell.angle_gamma   90.00
#
_symmetry.space_group_name_H-M   'P 1'
#
loop_
_entity.id
_entity.type
_entity.pdbx_description
1 polymer ?
#
loop_
_entity_poly.entity_id
_entity_poly.type
_entity_poly.pdbx_seq_one_letter_code
_entity_poly.pdbx_strand_id
1 'polypeptide(L)'
;MGRRAIELLPPLLGNPEMVSVTNDDDFITELKRKKWSVIHFAPGACRYDATKSSIPGSRSLSEGWGLAEYRNLVRKHQGEDIKIVETTDERQIVPLLRKALESINEI
;
A
#
# COMPACT_ATOMS: atom_id res chain seq x y z
N MET A 1 10.76 -6.94 -5.00
CA MET A 1 10.96 -5.68 -4.25
C MET A 1 10.56 -5.77 -2.77
N GLY A 2 9.54 -6.55 -2.36
CA GLY A 2 9.01 -6.51 -0.98
C GLY A 2 9.99 -6.75 0.18
N ARG A 3 10.79 -7.82 0.15
CA ARG A 3 11.65 -8.19 1.30
C ARG A 3 12.75 -7.17 1.63
N ARG A 4 13.45 -6.65 0.62
CA ARG A 4 14.54 -5.66 0.81
C ARG A 4 14.01 -4.28 1.22
N ALA A 5 12.77 -3.95 0.86
CA ALA A 5 12.16 -2.68 1.21
C ALA A 5 11.87 -2.58 2.72
N ILE A 6 11.49 -3.68 3.37
CA ILE A 6 11.21 -3.73 4.82
C ILE A 6 12.47 -3.48 5.66
N GLU A 7 13.65 -3.89 5.18
CA GLU A 7 14.91 -3.69 5.92
C GLU A 7 15.42 -2.26 5.82
N LEU A 8 15.12 -1.56 4.72
CA LEU A 8 15.72 -0.25 4.40
C LEU A 8 14.79 0.93 4.65
N LEU A 9 13.47 0.75 4.49
CA LEU A 9 12.52 1.86 4.60
C LEU A 9 12.26 2.33 6.03
N PRO A 10 12.07 1.47 7.04
CA PRO A 10 11.69 1.94 8.37
C PRO A 10 12.68 2.98 8.95
N PRO A 11 14.02 2.79 8.90
CA PRO A 11 14.96 3.81 9.38
C PRO A 11 14.83 5.18 8.70
N LEU A 12 14.44 5.21 7.42
CA LEU A 12 14.24 6.45 6.65
C LEU A 12 12.92 7.16 6.99
N LEU A 13 11.99 6.44 7.64
CA LEU A 13 10.62 6.88 7.93
C LEU A 13 10.38 7.15 9.42
N GLY A 14 11.41 7.11 10.27
CA GLY A 14 11.26 7.25 11.73
C GLY A 14 10.95 5.93 12.46
N ASN A 15 11.36 4.80 11.88
CA ASN A 15 11.18 3.44 12.38
C ASN A 15 9.72 3.03 12.66
N PRO A 16 8.76 3.24 11.71
CA PRO A 16 7.41 2.73 11.86
C PRO A 16 7.39 1.19 11.83
N GLU A 17 6.37 0.59 12.46
CA GLU A 17 6.04 -0.81 12.17
C GLU A 17 5.64 -0.93 10.70
N MET A 18 6.32 -1.81 9.97
CA MET A 18 6.09 -2.00 8.54
C MET A 18 5.95 -3.49 8.22
N VAL A 19 4.91 -3.80 7.44
CA VAL A 19 4.67 -5.14 6.89
C VAL A 19 4.57 -5.00 5.37
N SER A 20 5.21 -5.92 4.64
CA SER A 20 5.06 -6.03 3.18
C SER A 20 4.48 -7.40 2.85
N VAL A 21 3.42 -7.38 2.06
CA VAL A 21 2.75 -8.56 1.53
C VAL A 21 2.88 -8.57 0.01
N THR A 22 2.84 -9.75 -0.60
CA THR A 22 2.99 -9.91 -2.06
C THR A 22 1.88 -10.76 -2.68
N ASN A 23 0.81 -11.03 -1.93
CA ASN A 23 -0.39 -11.71 -2.40
C ASN A 23 -1.63 -11.18 -1.66
N ASP A 24 -2.79 -11.43 -2.24
CA ASP A 24 -4.06 -10.85 -1.78
C ASP A 24 -4.56 -11.42 -0.46
N ASP A 25 -4.31 -12.71 -0.19
CA ASP A 25 -4.78 -13.35 1.04
C ASP A 25 -4.06 -12.76 2.26
N ASP A 26 -2.74 -12.59 2.16
CA ASP A 26 -1.94 -11.94 3.20
C ASP A 26 -2.33 -10.46 3.33
N PHE A 27 -2.60 -9.78 2.20
CA PHE A 27 -3.06 -8.40 2.22
C PHE A 27 -4.40 -8.24 2.95
N ILE A 28 -5.39 -9.06 2.63
CA ILE A 28 -6.70 -9.07 3.30
C ILE A 28 -6.53 -9.44 4.78
N THR A 29 -5.63 -10.37 5.09
CA THR A 29 -5.34 -10.78 6.47
C THR A 29 -4.78 -9.62 7.27
N GLU A 30 -3.77 -8.91 6.76
CA GLU A 30 -3.20 -7.74 7.44
C GLU A 30 -4.21 -6.58 7.54
N LEU A 31 -5.05 -6.36 6.53
CA LEU A 31 -6.14 -5.37 6.58
C LEU A 31 -7.20 -5.71 7.65
N LYS A 32 -7.34 -6.97 8.07
CA LYS A 32 -8.27 -7.37 9.14
C LYS A 32 -7.59 -7.50 10.50
N ARG A 33 -6.28 -7.76 10.52
CA ARG A 33 -5.50 -8.01 11.74
C ARG A 33 -5.49 -6.82 12.68
N LYS A 34 -5.32 -5.61 12.15
CA LYS A 34 -5.33 -4.36 12.93
C LYS A 34 -5.63 -3.13 12.07
N LYS A 35 -5.73 -1.98 12.71
CA LYS A 35 -5.75 -0.68 12.03
C LYS A 35 -4.34 -0.23 11.68
N TRP A 36 -4.18 0.17 10.43
CA TRP A 36 -2.96 0.74 9.87
C TRP A 36 -3.13 2.25 9.72
N SER A 37 -2.04 2.99 9.84
CA SER A 37 -2.07 4.44 9.64
C SER A 37 -1.86 4.82 8.16
N VAL A 38 -1.07 4.03 7.44
CA VAL A 38 -0.75 4.24 6.02
C VAL A 38 -0.77 2.89 5.29
N ILE A 39 -1.39 2.87 4.11
CA ILE A 39 -1.28 1.78 3.14
C ILE A 39 -0.53 2.30 1.91
N HIS A 40 0.44 1.52 1.42
CA HIS A 40 1.23 1.88 0.24
C HIS A 40 1.13 0.79 -0.82
N PHE A 41 0.71 1.18 -2.03
CA PHE A 41 0.73 0.31 -3.19
C PHE A 41 2.05 0.46 -3.93
N ALA A 42 2.72 -0.68 -4.18
CA ALA A 42 4.02 -0.67 -4.83
C ALA A 42 3.93 -0.11 -6.27
N PRO A 43 4.99 0.57 -6.77
CA PRO A 43 4.93 1.24 -8.07
C PRO A 43 4.57 0.35 -9.25
N GLY A 44 4.92 -0.93 -9.19
CA GLY A 44 4.49 -1.91 -10.19
C GLY A 44 2.98 -1.94 -10.36
N ALA A 45 2.22 -2.05 -9.26
CA ALA A 45 0.76 -2.06 -9.28
C ALA A 45 0.20 -0.72 -9.80
N CYS A 46 0.76 0.40 -9.36
CA CYS A 46 0.36 1.73 -9.83
C CYS A 46 0.61 1.92 -11.35
N ARG A 47 1.66 1.30 -11.91
CA ARG A 47 1.93 1.35 -13.36
C ARG A 47 0.91 0.54 -14.18
N TYR A 48 0.46 -0.60 -13.68
CA TYR A 48 -0.64 -1.36 -14.33
C TYR A 48 -1.94 -0.53 -14.32
N ASP A 49 -2.28 0.08 -13.19
CA ASP A 49 -3.45 0.96 -13.08
C ASP A 49 -3.35 2.17 -14.03
N ALA A 50 -2.18 2.81 -14.11
CA ALA A 50 -1.95 3.95 -15.01
C ALA A 50 -2.11 3.58 -16.49
N THR A 51 -1.90 2.32 -16.85
CA THR A 51 -2.13 1.80 -18.21
C THR A 51 -3.52 1.18 -18.39
N LYS A 52 -4.42 1.33 -17.41
CA LYS A 52 -5.77 0.73 -17.36
C LYS A 52 -5.75 -0.79 -17.52
N SER A 53 -4.64 -1.40 -17.13
CA SER A 53 -4.46 -2.85 -17.14
C SER A 53 -4.76 -3.41 -15.77
N SER A 54 -5.29 -4.63 -15.72
CA SER A 54 -5.44 -5.35 -14.46
C SER A 54 -4.08 -5.61 -13.84
N ILE A 55 -4.03 -5.58 -12.50
CA ILE A 55 -2.81 -5.88 -11.76
C ILE A 55 -2.58 -7.41 -11.83
N PRO A 56 -1.42 -7.87 -12.32
CA PRO A 56 -1.15 -9.30 -12.48
C PRO A 56 -0.91 -9.98 -11.12
N GLY A 57 -1.14 -11.30 -11.08
CA GLY A 57 -1.01 -12.09 -9.86
C GLY A 57 -2.27 -12.15 -9.00
N SER A 58 -3.40 -11.73 -9.56
CA SER A 58 -4.72 -11.86 -8.94
C SER A 58 -5.12 -13.31 -8.72
N ARG A 59 -5.79 -13.56 -7.59
CA ARG A 59 -6.55 -14.80 -7.34
C ARG A 59 -7.96 -14.66 -7.89
N SER A 60 -8.76 -15.71 -7.82
CA SER A 60 -10.16 -15.71 -8.29
C SER A 60 -11.02 -14.55 -7.74
N LEU A 61 -10.71 -14.01 -6.55
CA LEU A 61 -11.42 -12.85 -5.99
C LEU A 61 -11.02 -11.52 -6.64
N SER A 62 -9.75 -11.37 -6.99
CA SER A 62 -9.15 -10.12 -7.48
C SER A 62 -8.88 -10.13 -8.98
N GLU A 63 -9.38 -11.16 -9.67
CA GLU A 63 -9.20 -11.32 -11.11
C GLU A 63 -9.78 -10.11 -11.85
N GLY A 64 -8.94 -9.51 -12.70
CA GLY A 64 -9.30 -8.31 -13.44
C GLY A 64 -9.27 -7.00 -12.64
N TRP A 65 -8.93 -7.01 -11.34
CA TRP A 65 -8.91 -5.79 -10.53
C TRP A 65 -7.83 -4.80 -10.98
N GLY A 66 -8.20 -3.53 -11.02
CA GLY A 66 -7.31 -2.39 -11.00
C GLY A 66 -7.10 -1.87 -9.58
N LEU A 67 -6.45 -0.72 -9.44
CA LEU A 67 -6.15 -0.16 -8.11
C LEU A 67 -7.40 0.38 -7.42
N ALA A 68 -8.43 0.75 -8.18
CA ALA A 68 -9.70 1.23 -7.65
C ALA A 68 -10.38 0.20 -6.73
N GLU A 69 -10.42 -1.06 -7.14
CA GLU A 69 -11.00 -2.15 -6.37
C GLU A 69 -10.20 -2.39 -5.08
N TYR A 70 -8.86 -2.37 -5.15
CA TYR A 70 -8.02 -2.48 -3.96
C TYR A 70 -8.18 -1.29 -3.01
N ARG A 71 -8.31 -0.05 -3.50
CA ARG A 71 -8.61 1.12 -2.66
C ARG A 71 -9.94 0.97 -1.93
N ASN A 72 -10.97 0.48 -2.61
CA ASN A 72 -12.28 0.23 -2.00
C ASN A 72 -12.20 -0.86 -0.93
N LEU A 73 -11.43 -1.92 -1.17
CA LEU A 73 -11.18 -2.97 -0.19
C LEU A 73 -10.44 -2.42 1.05
N VAL A 74 -9.42 -1.59 0.85
CA VAL A 74 -8.69 -0.93 1.93
C VAL A 74 -9.64 -0.08 2.76
N ARG A 75 -10.41 0.81 2.14
CA ARG A 75 -11.36 1.70 2.84
C ARG A 75 -12.44 0.93 3.60
N LYS A 76 -12.95 -0.15 3.00
CA LYS A 76 -13.92 -1.05 3.65
C LYS A 76 -13.40 -1.62 4.97
N HIS A 77 -12.11 -1.95 5.07
CA HIS A 77 -11.53 -2.56 6.27
C HIS A 77 -10.86 -1.56 7.21
N GLN A 78 -10.29 -0.48 6.66
CA GLN A 78 -9.44 0.45 7.40
C GLN A 78 -10.17 1.76 7.77
N GLY A 79 -11.18 2.18 7.00
CA GLY A 79 -11.88 3.46 7.15
C GLY A 79 -11.69 4.34 5.92
N GLU A 80 -12.59 5.30 5.69
CA GLU A 80 -12.50 6.23 4.55
C GLU A 80 -11.35 7.25 4.69
N ASP A 81 -10.92 7.50 5.92
CA ASP A 81 -9.88 8.43 6.34
C ASP A 81 -8.45 7.85 6.22
N ILE A 82 -8.32 6.56 5.94
CA ILE A 82 -7.03 5.88 5.77
C ILE A 82 -6.16 6.56 4.71
N LYS A 83 -4.89 6.81 5.04
CA LYS A 83 -3.93 7.37 4.09
C LYS A 83 -3.46 6.27 3.13
N ILE A 84 -3.84 6.38 1.86
CA ILE A 84 -3.34 5.51 0.79
C ILE A 84 -2.29 6.29 -0.01
N VAL A 85 -1.07 5.76 -0.09
CA VAL A 85 0.05 6.32 -0.83
C VAL A 85 0.32 5.49 -2.08
N GLU A 86 0.36 6.18 -3.22
CA GLU A 86 0.47 5.57 -4.54
C GLU A 86 1.42 6.40 -5.40
N THR A 87 2.36 5.74 -6.07
CA THR A 87 3.28 6.40 -7.01
C THR A 87 3.79 5.39 -8.02
N THR A 88 3.96 5.82 -9.27
CA THR A 88 4.62 5.02 -10.32
C THR A 88 6.15 5.19 -10.32
N ASP A 89 6.66 6.21 -9.62
CA ASP A 89 8.09 6.54 -9.50
C ASP A 89 8.62 6.14 -8.11
N GLU A 90 9.54 5.17 -8.10
CA GLU A 90 10.21 4.66 -6.92
C GLU A 90 10.90 5.78 -6.09
N ARG A 91 11.36 6.86 -6.74
CA ARG A 91 12.02 8.00 -6.06
C ARG A 91 11.08 8.77 -5.14
N GLN A 92 9.78 8.71 -5.38
CA GLN A 92 8.77 9.42 -4.60
C GLN A 92 8.28 8.63 -3.37
N ILE A 93 8.62 7.35 -3.24
CA ILE A 93 8.12 6.49 -2.15
C ILE A 93 8.46 7.07 -0.78
N VAL A 94 9.74 7.33 -0.50
CA VAL A 94 10.18 7.81 0.82
C VAL A 94 9.60 9.18 1.14
N PRO A 95 9.68 10.20 0.26
CA PRO A 95 9.06 11.51 0.52
C PRO A 95 7.56 11.44 0.80
N LEU A 96 6.80 10.66 0.00
CA LEU A 96 5.35 10.56 0.16
C LEU A 96 4.96 9.81 1.44
N LEU A 97 5.66 8.72 1.77
CA LEU A 97 5.43 7.98 3.01
C LEU A 97 5.74 8.83 4.24
N ARG A 98 6.84 9.58 4.25
CA ARG A 98 7.16 10.51 5.35
C ARG A 98 6.06 11.53 5.55
N LYS A 99 5.65 12.20 4.47
CA LYS A 99 4.57 13.18 4.52
C LYS A 99 3.26 12.58 5.05
N ALA A 100 2.91 11.36 4.63
CA ALA A 100 1.73 10.68 5.12
C ALA A 100 1.83 10.38 6.63
N LEU A 101 2.96 9.86 7.10
CA LEU A 101 3.21 9.56 8.51
C LEU A 101 3.26 10.83 9.38
N GLU A 102 3.90 11.89 8.91
CA GLU A 102 3.95 13.19 9.60
C GLU A 102 2.54 13.77 9.78
N SER A 103 1.68 13.68 8.76
CA SER A 103 0.30 14.18 8.84
C SER A 103 -0.60 13.46 9.85
N ILE A 104 -0.18 12.30 10.34
CA ILE A 104 -0.89 11.54 11.39
C ILE A 104 -0.52 12.05 12.78
N ASN A 105 0.71 12.54 12.95
CA ASN A 105 1.25 12.99 14.25
C ASN A 105 0.93 14.45 14.57
N GLU A 106 0.32 15.19 13.64
CA GLU A 106 -0.10 16.60 13.82
C GLU A 106 -1.53 16.73 14.40
N ILE A 107 -2.14 15.63 14.83
CA ILE A 107 -3.44 15.57 15.52
C ILE A 107 -3.22 15.26 16.99
#